data_AF-A0A8K0M9X0-F1
#
_entry.id   AF-A0A8K0M9X0-F1
#
_cell.length_a   1.000
_cell.length_b   1.000
_cell.length_c   1.000
_cell.angle_alpha   90.00
_cell.angle_beta   90.00
_cell.angle_gamma   90.00
#
_symmetry.space_group_name_H-M   'P 1'
#
loop_
_entity.id
_entity.type
_entity.pdbx_description
1 polymer ?
#
loop_
_entity_poly.entity_id
_entity_poly.type
_entity_poly.pdbx_seq_one_letter_code
_entity_poly.pdbx_strand_id
1 'polypeptide(L)'
;MQFEGLRNAIYRYITSEVARGVDISVTPSGFLNFRLEFHLPVLPVRTKDSWKSEATEEYPRRSIDLSFLTHGDQTNLTLFRAQISFLLLGYADANWIVYAFLDPRLDEELDHESEFCIELDGGSQFHPDPIAGWKFDADSPDWNPRQYFLRILSLRIAQIQLEWASVERELERRHDHPLSLSTHPASTMVKQYYDWAFFVATLLDELLTVPAKTNKSWEEFQSREEEHTYFSGMRYGTSLESFQSIKKCFR
;
A
#
# COMPACT_ATOMS: atom_id res chain seq x y z
N MET A 1 -1.20 -21.52 -16.42
CA MET A 1 -1.07 -21.17 -15.00
C MET A 1 -0.59 -19.73 -14.79
N GLN A 2 0.52 -19.28 -15.39
CA GLN A 2 0.98 -17.88 -15.30
C GLN A 2 -0.08 -16.84 -15.75
N PHE A 3 -0.77 -17.12 -16.87
CA PHE A 3 -1.86 -16.26 -17.38
C PHE A 3 -3.03 -16.09 -16.40
N GLU A 4 -3.38 -17.15 -15.66
CA GLU A 4 -4.47 -17.12 -14.69
C GLU A 4 -4.07 -16.38 -13.41
N GLY A 5 -2.84 -16.59 -12.93
CA GLY A 5 -2.28 -15.83 -11.81
C GLY A 5 -2.25 -14.33 -12.10
N LEU A 6 -1.73 -13.93 -13.26
CA LEU A 6 -1.68 -12.54 -13.68
C LEU A 6 -3.08 -11.92 -13.82
N ARG A 7 -4.01 -12.63 -14.48
CA ARG A 7 -5.40 -12.17 -14.62
C ARG A 7 -6.06 -11.94 -13.25
N ASN A 8 -5.82 -12.83 -12.29
CA ASN A 8 -6.36 -12.69 -10.94
C ASN A 8 -5.72 -11.50 -10.21
N ALA A 9 -4.39 -11.33 -10.30
CA ALA A 9 -3.70 -10.18 -9.70
C ALA A 9 -4.19 -8.84 -10.28
N ILE A 10 -4.38 -8.76 -11.61
CA ILE A 10 -4.96 -7.59 -12.27
C ILE A 10 -6.39 -7.35 -11.79
N TYR A 11 -7.21 -8.39 -11.74
CA TYR A 11 -8.59 -8.28 -11.28
C TYR A 11 -8.63 -7.73 -9.85
N ARG A 12 -7.85 -8.30 -8.92
CA ARG A 12 -7.76 -7.85 -7.52
C ARG A 12 -7.25 -6.43 -7.38
N TYR A 13 -6.30 -6.01 -8.22
CA TYR A 13 -5.81 -4.63 -8.26
C TYR A 13 -6.91 -3.66 -8.73
N ILE A 14 -7.57 -3.98 -9.85
CA ILE A 14 -8.60 -3.12 -10.46
C ILE A 14 -9.86 -3.05 -9.61
N THR A 15 -10.31 -4.15 -9.03
CA THR A 15 -11.52 -4.14 -8.19
C THR A 15 -11.28 -3.49 -6.84
N SER A 16 -10.02 -3.18 -6.50
CA SER A 16 -9.65 -2.69 -5.17
C SER A 16 -10.32 -3.53 -4.10
N GLU A 17 -10.09 -4.85 -4.13
CA GLU A 17 -10.47 -5.78 -3.05
C GLU A 17 -9.67 -5.51 -1.75
N VAL A 18 -9.37 -4.23 -1.47
CA VAL A 18 -8.97 -3.58 -0.22
C VAL A 18 -9.71 -4.18 1.00
N ALA A 19 -10.90 -4.75 0.78
CA ALA A 19 -11.72 -5.44 1.76
C ALA A 19 -11.30 -6.88 2.14
N ARG A 20 -10.25 -7.48 1.54
CA ARG A 20 -9.81 -8.85 1.84
C ARG A 20 -8.47 -8.98 2.58
N GLY A 21 -7.79 -7.86 2.84
CA GLY A 21 -6.50 -7.82 3.52
C GLY A 21 -5.38 -8.57 2.79
N VAL A 22 -4.28 -8.85 3.50
CA VAL A 22 -3.07 -9.48 3.00
C VAL A 22 -3.34 -10.93 2.53
N ASP A 23 -3.49 -11.15 1.23
CA ASP A 23 -3.48 -12.51 0.66
C ASP A 23 -2.07 -12.88 0.26
N ILE A 24 -1.39 -13.63 1.12
CA ILE A 24 -0.15 -14.31 0.76
C ILE A 24 -0.47 -15.77 0.55
N SER A 25 -0.32 -16.23 -0.69
CA SER A 25 -0.50 -17.63 -1.04
C SER A 25 0.83 -18.24 -1.45
N VAL A 26 1.13 -19.43 -0.92
CA VAL A 26 2.20 -20.30 -1.39
C VAL A 26 1.56 -21.58 -1.90
N THR A 27 1.37 -21.70 -3.21
CA THR A 27 0.81 -22.93 -3.80
C THR A 27 1.90 -23.72 -4.52
N PRO A 28 2.36 -24.86 -3.97
CA PRO A 28 3.10 -25.83 -4.75
C PRO A 28 2.11 -26.55 -5.67
N SER A 29 2.10 -26.23 -6.96
CA SER A 29 1.25 -26.95 -7.93
C SER A 29 2.07 -28.00 -8.66
N GLY A 30 1.98 -29.26 -8.24
CA GLY A 30 2.66 -30.37 -8.93
C GLY A 30 4.14 -30.09 -9.19
N PHE A 31 4.68 -30.57 -10.31
CA PHE A 31 6.10 -30.39 -10.65
C PHE A 31 6.48 -28.90 -10.70
N LEU A 32 7.21 -28.47 -9.66
CA LEU A 32 8.17 -27.36 -9.62
C LEU A 32 7.66 -25.91 -9.68
N ASN A 33 6.37 -25.63 -9.76
CA ASN A 33 5.88 -24.23 -9.73
C ASN A 33 5.60 -23.72 -8.31
N PHE A 34 6.05 -22.50 -8.01
CA PHE A 34 5.66 -21.75 -6.83
C PHE A 34 5.08 -20.38 -7.21
N ARG A 35 4.19 -19.89 -6.36
CA ARG A 35 3.54 -18.59 -6.45
C ARG A 35 3.68 -17.91 -5.10
N LEU A 36 4.05 -16.63 -5.09
CA LEU A 36 4.03 -15.75 -3.92
C LEU A 36 3.33 -14.47 -4.34
N GLU A 37 2.36 -14.01 -3.58
CA GLU A 37 1.65 -12.78 -3.89
C GLU A 37 1.32 -12.00 -2.63
N PHE A 38 1.04 -10.72 -2.77
CA PHE A 38 0.41 -9.92 -1.74
C PHE A 38 -0.41 -8.79 -2.37
N HIS A 39 -1.45 -8.39 -1.66
CA HIS A 39 -2.31 -7.27 -2.02
C HIS A 39 -2.51 -6.42 -0.77
N LEU A 40 -1.94 -5.22 -0.77
CA LEU A 40 -1.93 -4.34 0.40
C LEU A 40 -2.75 -3.08 0.11
N PRO A 41 -3.83 -2.82 0.86
CA PRO A 41 -4.53 -1.55 0.78
C PRO A 41 -3.67 -0.43 1.40
N VAL A 42 -3.76 0.77 0.81
CA VAL A 42 -3.06 1.96 1.30
C VAL A 42 -4.00 3.16 1.25
N LEU A 43 -3.92 4.03 2.26
CA LEU A 43 -4.76 5.21 2.38
C LEU A 43 -3.93 6.51 2.34
N PRO A 44 -3.29 6.85 1.19
CA PRO A 44 -2.49 8.06 1.10
C PRO A 44 -3.35 9.32 1.21
N VAL A 45 -2.87 10.29 1.99
CA VAL A 45 -3.46 11.64 2.08
C VAL A 45 -2.64 12.60 1.25
N ARG A 46 -3.26 13.24 0.26
CA ARG A 46 -2.61 14.17 -0.68
C ARG A 46 -3.39 15.46 -0.86
N THR A 47 -2.72 16.51 -1.32
CA THR A 47 -3.38 17.74 -1.77
C THR A 47 -3.98 17.51 -3.15
N LYS A 48 -5.18 18.04 -3.40
CA LYS A 48 -5.87 17.88 -4.69
C LYS A 48 -5.08 18.48 -5.87
N ASP A 49 -4.28 19.51 -5.60
CA ASP A 49 -3.51 20.24 -6.61
C ASP A 49 -2.17 19.57 -6.99
N SER A 50 -1.68 18.63 -6.18
CA SER A 50 -0.43 17.91 -6.48
C SER A 50 -0.60 16.89 -7.61
N TRP A 51 -1.83 16.41 -7.84
CA TRP A 51 -2.16 15.43 -8.87
C TRP A 51 -2.87 16.04 -10.07
N LYS A 52 -2.10 16.60 -11.01
CA LYS A 52 -2.60 16.96 -12.36
C LYS A 52 -2.61 15.73 -13.27
N SER A 53 -3.48 14.76 -13.01
CA SER A 53 -3.75 13.72 -14.01
C SER A 53 -4.90 14.18 -14.90
N GLU A 54 -4.65 14.28 -16.21
CA GLU A 54 -5.69 14.54 -17.25
C GLU A 54 -6.74 13.43 -17.31
N ALA A 55 -6.53 12.31 -16.63
CA ALA A 55 -7.50 11.24 -16.51
C ALA A 55 -8.61 11.64 -15.53
N THR A 56 -9.66 12.25 -16.09
CA THR A 56 -11.09 11.89 -16.00
C THR A 56 -11.82 11.93 -14.65
N GLU A 57 -13.05 12.47 -14.68
CA GLU A 57 -14.00 12.70 -13.60
C GLU A 57 -14.56 11.43 -12.88
N GLU A 58 -13.92 10.26 -12.98
CA GLU A 58 -14.41 8.96 -12.47
C GLU A 58 -13.98 8.59 -11.02
N TYR A 59 -13.28 9.48 -10.32
CA TYR A 59 -12.64 9.18 -9.03
C TYR A 59 -13.45 9.25 -7.72
N PRO A 60 -14.75 9.65 -7.64
CA PRO A 60 -15.38 9.86 -6.32
C PRO A 60 -15.46 8.61 -5.44
N ARG A 61 -15.42 7.40 -6.02
CA ARG A 61 -15.49 6.15 -5.24
C ARG A 61 -14.18 5.79 -4.54
N ARG A 62 -13.05 6.39 -4.95
CA ARG A 62 -11.72 6.08 -4.41
C ARG A 62 -11.11 7.23 -3.63
N SER A 63 -11.91 8.21 -3.22
CA SER A 63 -11.42 9.29 -2.39
C SER A 63 -12.44 9.75 -1.36
N ILE A 64 -11.93 10.33 -0.28
CA ILE A 64 -12.70 11.04 0.74
C ILE A 64 -12.07 12.43 0.84
N ASP A 65 -12.86 13.45 0.50
CA ASP A 65 -12.46 14.84 0.73
C ASP A 65 -12.39 15.09 2.23
N LEU A 66 -11.26 15.58 2.74
CA LEU A 66 -11.04 15.86 4.16
C LEU A 66 -11.35 17.32 4.52
N SER A 67 -11.85 18.12 3.58
CA SER A 67 -12.21 19.53 3.81
C SER A 67 -13.22 19.71 4.95
N PHE A 68 -14.09 18.71 5.19
CA PHE A 68 -15.07 18.73 6.30
C PHE A 68 -14.43 18.69 7.70
N LEU A 69 -13.14 18.33 7.81
CA LEU A 69 -12.40 18.36 9.06
C LEU A 69 -11.84 19.75 9.39
N THR A 70 -11.76 20.66 8.41
CA THR A 70 -11.16 21.99 8.62
C THR A 70 -12.15 23.12 8.48
N HIS A 71 -12.25 23.94 9.52
CA HIS A 71 -12.93 25.22 9.47
C HIS A 71 -11.93 26.36 9.21
N GLY A 72 -11.78 26.75 7.94
CA GLY A 72 -10.99 27.94 7.55
C GLY A 72 -9.61 27.67 6.96
N ASP A 73 -9.16 26.42 6.91
CA ASP A 73 -7.96 26.02 6.18
C ASP A 73 -8.32 25.75 4.71
N GLN A 74 -7.61 26.40 3.78
CA GLN A 74 -7.87 26.27 2.33
C GLN A 74 -7.16 25.07 1.70
N THR A 75 -6.43 24.29 2.49
CA THR A 75 -5.74 23.11 1.98
C THR A 75 -6.73 21.98 1.66
N ASN A 76 -7.00 21.80 0.36
CA ASN A 76 -7.83 20.73 -0.20
C ASN A 76 -7.12 19.37 -0.05
N LEU A 77 -7.15 18.79 1.14
CA LEU A 77 -6.66 17.43 1.36
C LEU A 77 -7.71 16.40 1.00
N THR A 78 -7.23 15.30 0.44
CA THR A 78 -8.05 14.18 0.05
C THR A 78 -7.34 12.90 0.46
N LEU A 79 -8.07 12.04 1.17
CA LEU A 79 -7.67 10.67 1.44
C LEU A 79 -8.02 9.83 0.22
N PHE A 80 -7.07 9.11 -0.36
CA PHE A 80 -7.29 8.23 -1.50
C PHE A 80 -7.28 6.78 -1.07
N ARG A 81 -8.08 5.95 -1.76
CA ARG A 81 -8.04 4.49 -1.67
C ARG A 81 -7.08 3.98 -2.75
N ALA A 82 -5.89 3.59 -2.34
CA ALA A 82 -4.86 3.01 -3.20
C ALA A 82 -4.63 1.54 -2.85
N GLN A 83 -3.94 0.82 -3.74
CA GLN A 83 -3.56 -0.57 -3.52
C GLN A 83 -2.18 -0.84 -4.11
N ILE A 84 -1.42 -1.67 -3.42
CA ILE A 84 -0.20 -2.29 -3.92
C ILE A 84 -0.52 -3.75 -4.19
N SER A 85 -0.25 -4.24 -5.39
CA SER A 85 -0.40 -5.66 -5.72
C SER A 85 0.89 -6.21 -6.29
N PHE A 86 1.31 -7.36 -5.78
CA PHE A 86 2.56 -8.00 -6.15
C PHE A 86 2.30 -9.48 -6.40
N LEU A 87 2.87 -10.00 -7.48
CA LEU A 87 2.78 -11.40 -7.86
C LEU A 87 4.15 -11.88 -8.35
N LEU A 88 4.70 -12.89 -7.69
CA LEU A 88 5.89 -13.60 -8.10
C LEU A 88 5.52 -15.04 -8.45
N LEU A 89 5.95 -15.48 -9.63
CA LEU A 89 5.73 -16.81 -10.16
C LEU A 89 7.07 -17.42 -10.54
N GLY A 90 7.34 -18.67 -10.18
CA GLY A 90 8.57 -19.32 -10.58
C GLY A 90 8.44 -20.83 -10.71
N TYR A 91 9.35 -21.42 -11.48
CA TYR A 91 9.50 -22.87 -11.64
C TYR A 91 10.77 -23.39 -10.95
N ALA A 92 11.70 -22.50 -10.61
CA ALA A 92 12.90 -22.82 -9.86
C ALA A 92 13.42 -21.55 -9.17
N ASP A 93 14.29 -21.70 -8.18
CA ASP A 93 14.90 -20.56 -7.48
C ASP A 93 15.61 -19.58 -8.44
N ALA A 94 16.11 -20.07 -9.58
CA ALA A 94 16.78 -19.23 -10.59
C ALA A 94 15.85 -18.77 -11.74
N ASN A 95 14.60 -19.23 -11.81
CA ASN A 95 13.69 -18.95 -12.92
C ASN A 95 12.33 -18.52 -12.37
N TRP A 96 12.20 -17.21 -12.20
CA TRP A 96 10.98 -16.57 -11.72
C TRP A 96 10.73 -15.24 -12.44
N ILE A 97 9.48 -14.81 -12.40
CA ILE A 97 8.99 -13.56 -12.94
C ILE A 97 8.17 -12.86 -11.86
N VAL A 98 8.25 -11.53 -11.84
CA VAL A 98 7.49 -10.67 -10.94
C VAL A 98 6.63 -9.70 -11.74
N TYR A 99 5.42 -9.49 -11.24
CA TYR A 99 4.52 -8.42 -11.64
C TYR A 99 4.19 -7.58 -10.42
N ALA A 100 4.26 -6.26 -10.54
CA ALA A 100 3.83 -5.33 -9.53
C ALA A 100 2.89 -4.28 -10.13
N PHE A 101 1.84 -3.95 -9.39
CA PHE A 101 0.87 -2.91 -9.72
C PHE A 101 0.85 -1.94 -8.55
N LEU A 102 1.31 -0.72 -8.82
CA LEU A 102 1.44 0.35 -7.85
C LEU A 102 0.50 1.47 -8.27
N ASP A 103 -0.24 2.02 -7.30
CA ASP A 103 -0.98 3.25 -7.54
C ASP A 103 0.03 4.40 -7.65
N PRO A 104 0.02 5.20 -8.73
CA PRO A 104 0.95 6.32 -8.89
C PRO A 104 0.96 7.27 -7.70
N ARG A 105 -0.16 7.36 -6.96
CA ARG A 105 -0.29 8.21 -5.77
C ARG A 105 0.67 7.89 -4.64
N LEU A 106 1.26 6.70 -4.67
CA LEU A 106 2.19 6.22 -3.66
C LEU A 106 3.64 6.67 -3.92
N ASP A 107 3.94 7.21 -5.11
CA ASP A 107 5.31 7.53 -5.53
C ASP A 107 5.71 9.01 -5.30
N GLU A 108 4.86 9.82 -4.68
CA GLU A 108 5.03 11.28 -4.57
C GLU A 108 6.21 11.75 -3.68
N GLU A 109 6.79 10.89 -2.85
CA GLU A 109 8.04 11.20 -2.12
C GLU A 109 9.31 10.87 -2.92
N LEU A 110 9.19 10.30 -4.13
CA LEU A 110 10.32 9.82 -4.93
C LEU A 110 10.44 10.54 -6.27
N ASP A 111 9.53 11.46 -6.56
CA ASP A 111 9.55 12.29 -7.74
C ASP A 111 10.44 13.51 -7.48
N HIS A 112 11.73 13.36 -7.78
CA HIS A 112 12.61 14.32 -8.43
C HIS A 112 13.98 13.62 -8.60
N GLU A 113 14.32 13.21 -9.83
CA GLU A 113 15.64 12.72 -10.29
C GLU A 113 15.93 11.19 -10.36
N SER A 114 14.94 10.29 -10.34
CA SER A 114 15.20 8.83 -10.45
C SER A 114 15.03 8.22 -11.85
N GLU A 115 14.76 9.03 -12.89
CA GLU A 115 14.54 8.55 -14.26
C GLU A 115 15.81 8.28 -15.09
N PHE A 116 17.01 8.43 -14.53
CA PHE A 116 18.25 8.11 -15.24
C PHE A 116 19.19 7.28 -14.38
N CYS A 117 19.84 6.29 -15.02
CA CYS A 117 20.92 5.51 -14.43
C CYS A 117 21.86 6.47 -13.68
N ILE A 118 21.99 6.29 -12.37
CA ILE A 118 22.88 7.14 -11.57
C ILE A 118 24.29 6.59 -11.78
N GLU A 119 25.16 7.35 -12.44
CA GLU A 119 26.58 7.05 -12.44
C GLU A 119 27.11 7.24 -11.02
N LEU A 120 27.51 6.16 -10.38
CA LEU A 120 28.18 6.20 -9.09
C LEU A 120 29.67 6.51 -9.30
N ASP A 121 30.30 7.16 -8.32
CA ASP A 121 31.75 7.37 -8.30
C ASP A 121 32.49 6.04 -8.49
N GLY A 122 33.20 5.89 -9.60
CA GLY A 122 33.90 4.66 -9.98
C GLY A 122 33.39 3.97 -11.24
N GLY A 123 32.38 4.53 -11.92
CA GLY A 123 31.92 4.05 -13.23
C GLY A 123 30.93 2.89 -13.18
N SER A 124 30.38 2.56 -12.00
CA SER A 124 29.24 1.64 -11.87
C SER A 124 27.93 2.40 -12.07
N GLN A 125 27.06 1.87 -12.92
CA GLN A 125 25.71 2.40 -13.13
C GLN A 125 24.76 1.75 -12.12
N PHE A 126 23.97 2.57 -11.42
CA PHE A 126 22.88 2.11 -10.58
C PHE A 126 21.58 2.12 -11.39
N HIS A 127 20.98 0.94 -11.57
CA HIS A 127 19.70 0.80 -12.26
C HIS A 127 18.61 0.58 -11.22
N PRO A 128 17.83 1.59 -10.83
CA PRO A 128 16.90 1.44 -9.72
C PRO A 128 15.75 0.47 -10.03
N ASP A 129 15.44 -0.42 -9.09
CA ASP A 129 14.28 -1.32 -9.14
C ASP A 129 13.00 -0.56 -8.73
N PRO A 130 12.06 -0.31 -9.66
CA PRO A 130 10.81 0.41 -9.36
C PRO A 130 9.90 -0.38 -8.40
N ILE A 131 9.97 -1.71 -8.40
CA ILE A 131 9.20 -2.59 -7.50
C ILE A 131 9.71 -2.46 -6.07
N ALA A 132 11.01 -2.18 -5.90
CA ALA A 132 11.62 -1.83 -4.62
C ALA A 132 11.48 -0.34 -4.26
N GLY A 133 10.73 0.45 -5.03
CA GLY A 133 10.62 1.89 -4.82
C GLY A 133 11.96 2.60 -5.00
N TRP A 134 12.73 2.18 -6.01
CA TRP A 134 14.00 2.78 -6.42
C TRP A 134 15.16 2.63 -5.41
N LYS A 135 14.97 1.79 -4.37
CA LYS A 135 15.94 1.61 -3.29
C LYS A 135 17.04 0.59 -3.58
N PHE A 136 16.85 -0.27 -4.57
CA PHE A 136 17.79 -1.36 -4.91
C PHE A 136 18.23 -1.27 -6.35
N ASP A 137 19.42 -1.80 -6.60
CA ASP A 137 19.97 -1.96 -7.94
C ASP A 137 19.35 -3.20 -8.61
N ALA A 138 18.60 -2.99 -9.67
CA ALA A 138 17.97 -3.99 -10.51
C ALA A 138 19.01 -4.86 -11.24
N ASP A 139 20.23 -4.37 -11.45
CA ASP A 139 21.34 -5.16 -12.01
C ASP A 139 21.96 -6.12 -10.99
N SER A 140 21.69 -5.89 -9.70
CA SER A 140 22.18 -6.71 -8.58
C SER A 140 21.01 -7.26 -7.74
N PRO A 141 20.04 -7.99 -8.34
CA PRO A 141 18.84 -8.41 -7.63
C PRO A 141 19.11 -9.56 -6.66
N ASP A 142 18.27 -9.68 -5.63
CA ASP A 142 18.23 -10.88 -4.80
C ASP A 142 17.71 -12.06 -5.64
N TRP A 143 18.62 -12.90 -6.13
CA TRP A 143 18.27 -14.04 -6.99
C TRP A 143 17.38 -15.07 -6.30
N ASN A 144 17.34 -15.09 -4.98
CA ASN A 144 16.44 -15.97 -4.23
C ASN A 144 15.02 -15.36 -4.17
N PRO A 145 14.01 -16.01 -4.78
CA PRO A 145 12.66 -15.44 -4.91
C PRO A 145 11.96 -15.23 -3.56
N ARG A 146 12.27 -16.06 -2.55
CA ARG A 146 11.74 -15.91 -1.19
C ARG A 146 12.32 -14.69 -0.51
N GLN A 147 13.62 -14.46 -0.67
CA GLN A 147 14.30 -13.29 -0.10
C GLN A 147 13.81 -12.02 -0.78
N TYR A 148 13.75 -12.01 -2.11
CA TYR A 148 13.22 -10.89 -2.87
C TYR A 148 11.78 -10.57 -2.44
N PHE A 149 10.89 -11.56 -2.40
CA PHE A 149 9.52 -11.40 -1.93
C PHE A 149 9.42 -10.74 -0.55
N LEU A 150 10.14 -11.27 0.45
CA LEU A 150 10.10 -10.72 1.81
C LEU A 150 10.68 -9.31 1.89
N ARG A 151 11.71 -9.02 1.10
CA ARG A 151 12.35 -7.72 1.07
C ARG A 151 11.39 -6.68 0.48
N ILE A 152 10.74 -6.97 -0.65
CA ILE A 152 9.72 -6.10 -1.23
C ILE A 152 8.54 -5.93 -0.27
N LEU A 153 8.04 -7.01 0.32
CA LEU A 153 6.94 -6.95 1.29
C LEU A 153 7.29 -6.04 2.49
N SER A 154 8.51 -6.18 3.03
CA SER A 154 8.99 -5.34 4.14
C SER A 154 9.08 -3.86 3.75
N LEU A 155 9.56 -3.56 2.54
CA LEU A 155 9.62 -2.18 2.05
C LEU A 155 8.22 -1.58 1.90
N ARG A 156 7.28 -2.32 1.32
CA ARG A 156 5.92 -1.83 1.06
C ARG A 156 5.12 -1.68 2.35
N ILE A 157 5.35 -2.53 3.35
CA ILE A 157 4.75 -2.35 4.68
C ILE A 157 5.32 -1.10 5.37
N ALA A 158 6.63 -0.87 5.30
CA ALA A 158 7.22 0.36 5.83
C ALA A 158 6.64 1.62 5.17
N GLN A 159 6.43 1.58 3.84
CA GLN A 159 5.75 2.65 3.12
C GLN A 159 4.31 2.86 3.64
N ILE A 160 3.55 1.78 3.84
CA ILE A 160 2.18 1.86 4.39
C ILE A 160 2.16 2.48 5.79
N GLN A 161 3.13 2.17 6.65
CA GLN A 161 3.23 2.77 7.97
C GLN A 161 3.46 4.28 7.91
N LEU A 162 4.29 4.75 6.96
CA LEU A 162 4.49 6.18 6.75
C LEU A 162 3.22 6.88 6.28
N GLU A 163 2.49 6.25 5.35
CA GLU A 163 1.18 6.76 4.89
C GLU A 163 0.18 6.83 6.04
N TRP A 164 0.14 5.79 6.89
CA TRP A 164 -0.74 5.76 8.05
C TRP A 164 -0.38 6.84 9.08
N ALA A 165 0.91 7.02 9.38
CA ALA A 165 1.37 8.09 10.25
C ALA A 165 1.05 9.49 9.67
N SER A 166 1.01 9.63 8.35
CA SER A 166 0.56 10.85 7.68
C SER A 166 -0.94 11.10 7.91
N VAL A 167 -1.76 10.06 7.78
CA VAL A 167 -3.19 10.12 8.10
C VAL A 167 -3.41 10.54 9.54
N GLU A 168 -2.79 9.86 10.51
CA GLU A 168 -2.93 10.19 11.94
C GLU A 168 -2.58 11.65 12.22
N ARG A 169 -1.44 12.12 11.68
CA ARG A 169 -0.99 13.50 11.83
C ARG A 169 -1.99 14.52 11.28
N GLU A 170 -2.55 14.27 10.10
CA GLU A 170 -3.54 15.19 9.52
C GLU A 170 -4.87 15.18 10.28
N LEU A 171 -5.28 14.05 10.85
CA LEU A 171 -6.48 13.98 11.69
C LEU A 171 -6.27 14.70 13.02
N GLU A 172 -5.12 14.51 13.68
CA GLU A 172 -4.76 15.22 14.91
C GLU A 172 -4.70 16.73 14.69
N ARG A 173 -4.18 17.18 13.55
CA ARG A 173 -4.09 18.61 13.22
C ARG A 173 -5.46 19.25 12.94
N ARG A 174 -6.45 18.46 12.50
CA ARG A 174 -7.72 18.94 11.92
C ARG A 174 -8.96 18.49 12.70
N HIS A 175 -8.87 18.23 14.00
CA HIS A 175 -10.01 17.76 14.79
C HIS A 175 -11.01 18.87 15.20
N ASP A 176 -11.09 19.99 14.48
CA ASP A 176 -11.93 21.12 14.87
C ASP A 176 -13.42 20.83 14.58
N HIS A 177 -14.22 20.81 15.66
CA HIS A 177 -15.65 20.56 15.54
C HIS A 177 -16.37 21.76 14.92
N PRO A 178 -17.33 21.56 13.99
CA PRO A 178 -18.15 22.62 13.39
C PRO A 178 -18.92 23.54 14.35
N LEU A 179 -19.04 23.14 15.62
CA LEU A 179 -19.83 23.85 16.63
C LEU A 179 -18.97 24.83 17.43
N SER A 180 -17.65 24.83 17.24
CA SER A 180 -16.76 25.75 17.95
C SER A 180 -16.93 27.21 17.48
N LEU A 181 -17.54 27.48 16.31
CA LEU A 181 -17.51 28.81 15.67
C LEU A 181 -18.75 29.27 14.88
N SER A 182 -19.91 28.57 14.89
CA SER A 182 -21.01 28.93 13.97
C SER A 182 -22.10 29.85 14.54
N THR A 183 -22.34 30.98 13.84
CA THR A 183 -23.43 31.96 14.02
C THR A 183 -24.55 31.78 12.98
N HIS A 184 -24.81 30.56 12.50
CA HIS A 184 -25.76 30.30 11.40
C HIS A 184 -27.20 30.02 11.89
N PRO A 185 -28.22 30.29 11.04
CA PRO A 185 -29.62 29.98 11.36
C PRO A 185 -29.85 28.48 11.57
N ALA A 186 -30.74 28.13 12.50
CA ALA A 186 -30.92 26.78 13.03
C ALA A 186 -31.20 25.69 11.97
N SER A 187 -31.89 26.01 10.86
CA SER A 187 -32.21 25.03 9.81
C SER A 187 -31.00 24.63 8.95
N THR A 188 -30.08 25.55 8.68
CA THR A 188 -28.84 25.27 7.93
C THR A 188 -27.85 24.50 8.80
N MET A 189 -27.86 24.76 10.11
CA MET A 189 -27.00 24.10 11.10
C MET A 189 -27.29 22.59 11.22
N VAL A 190 -28.57 22.19 11.17
CA VAL A 190 -28.97 20.76 11.28
C VAL A 190 -28.47 19.94 10.08
N LYS A 191 -28.61 20.47 8.85
CA LYS A 191 -28.13 19.78 7.65
C LYS A 191 -26.61 19.64 7.66
N GLN A 192 -25.90 20.73 7.96
CA GLN A 192 -24.44 20.73 8.05
C GLN A 192 -23.93 19.73 9.09
N TYR A 193 -24.60 19.63 10.23
CA TYR A 193 -24.28 18.64 11.27
C TYR A 193 -24.46 17.20 10.78
N TYR A 194 -25.59 16.91 10.13
CA TYR A 194 -25.85 15.58 9.59
C TYR A 194 -24.82 15.19 8.52
N ASP A 195 -24.53 16.09 7.59
CA ASP A 195 -23.54 15.87 6.53
C ASP A 195 -22.15 15.63 7.14
N TRP A 196 -21.72 16.47 8.09
CA TRP A 196 -20.46 16.28 8.81
C TRP A 196 -20.39 14.94 9.55
N ALA A 197 -21.43 14.60 10.33
CA ALA A 197 -21.46 13.34 11.07
C ALA A 197 -21.42 12.13 10.14
N PHE A 198 -22.08 12.19 8.99
CA PHE A 198 -22.04 11.17 7.95
C PHE A 198 -20.63 11.01 7.36
N PHE A 199 -19.95 12.13 7.05
CA PHE A 199 -18.59 12.09 6.51
C PHE A 199 -17.57 11.58 7.54
N VAL A 200 -17.67 12.02 8.80
CA VAL A 200 -16.83 11.49 9.90
C VAL A 200 -17.05 10.00 10.09
N ALA A 201 -18.30 9.54 10.13
CA ALA A 201 -18.60 8.11 10.28
C ALA A 201 -18.04 7.29 9.13
N THR A 202 -18.15 7.78 7.89
CA THR A 202 -17.59 7.11 6.70
C THR A 202 -16.07 7.04 6.74
N LEU A 203 -15.42 8.13 7.17
CA LEU A 203 -13.97 8.18 7.34
C LEU A 203 -13.51 7.20 8.43
N LEU A 204 -14.15 7.20 9.59
CA LEU A 204 -13.83 6.28 10.69
C LEU A 204 -14.05 4.83 10.30
N ASP A 205 -15.11 4.52 9.54
CA ASP A 205 -15.34 3.16 9.03
C ASP A 205 -14.17 2.68 8.17
N GLU A 206 -13.65 3.51 7.26
CA GLU A 206 -12.47 3.18 6.46
C GLU A 206 -11.22 3.00 7.31
N LEU A 207 -10.95 3.96 8.20
CA LEU A 207 -9.76 3.96 9.04
C LEU A 207 -9.73 2.80 10.04
N LEU A 208 -10.87 2.28 10.45
CA LEU A 208 -10.95 1.12 11.32
C LEU A 208 -10.96 -0.19 10.52
N THR A 209 -11.71 -0.22 9.42
CA THR A 209 -11.95 -1.44 8.66
C THR A 209 -10.71 -1.89 7.88
N VAL A 210 -9.97 -0.96 7.27
CA VAL A 210 -8.80 -1.30 6.44
C VAL A 210 -7.67 -1.91 7.26
N PRO A 211 -7.21 -1.30 8.38
CA PRO A 211 -6.20 -1.91 9.24
C PRO A 211 -6.69 -3.21 9.88
N ALA A 212 -7.93 -3.27 10.37
CA ALA A 212 -8.46 -4.48 10.99
C ALA A 212 -8.46 -5.69 10.03
N LYS A 213 -8.88 -5.49 8.78
CA LYS A 213 -8.83 -6.55 7.76
C LYS A 213 -7.40 -6.94 7.39
N THR A 214 -6.51 -5.95 7.31
CA THR A 214 -5.09 -6.19 7.02
C THR A 214 -4.44 -7.02 8.12
N ASN A 215 -4.63 -6.63 9.39
CA ASN A 215 -4.13 -7.36 10.56
C ASN A 215 -4.70 -8.79 10.61
N LYS A 216 -6.01 -8.95 10.45
CA LYS A 216 -6.65 -10.28 10.42
C LYS A 216 -6.04 -11.19 9.36
N SER A 217 -5.83 -10.67 8.15
CA SER A 217 -5.28 -11.49 7.05
C SER A 217 -3.82 -11.84 7.28
N TRP A 218 -3.07 -10.94 7.92
CA TRP A 218 -1.71 -11.22 8.36
C TRP A 218 -1.65 -12.27 9.48
N GLU A 219 -2.58 -12.25 10.44
CA GLU A 219 -2.73 -13.29 11.46
C GLU A 219 -3.06 -14.65 10.83
N GLU A 220 -3.98 -14.68 9.87
CA GLU A 220 -4.33 -15.88 9.11
C GLU A 220 -3.11 -16.44 8.37
N PHE A 221 -2.32 -15.59 7.70
CA PHE A 221 -1.05 -15.96 7.08
C PHE A 221 -0.08 -16.58 8.11
N GLN A 222 0.08 -15.96 9.29
CA GLN A 222 0.95 -16.50 10.34
C GLN A 222 0.44 -17.82 10.93
N SER A 223 -0.86 -18.09 10.89
CA SER A 223 -1.43 -19.32 11.42
C SER A 223 -1.20 -20.53 10.50
N ARG A 224 -0.82 -20.30 9.22
CA ARG A 224 -0.61 -21.36 8.22
C ARG A 224 0.79 -21.95 8.33
N GLU A 225 0.86 -23.14 8.93
CA GLU A 225 2.10 -23.88 9.17
C GLU A 225 2.86 -24.21 7.87
N GLU A 226 2.15 -24.45 6.76
CA GLU A 226 2.73 -24.77 5.45
C GLU A 226 3.53 -23.59 4.87
N GLU A 227 3.02 -22.36 5.03
CA GLU A 227 3.65 -21.14 4.53
C GLU A 227 4.89 -20.79 5.37
N HIS A 228 4.81 -20.98 6.68
CA HIS A 228 5.98 -20.89 7.57
C HIS A 228 7.08 -21.88 7.21
N THR A 229 6.71 -23.11 6.85
CA THR A 229 7.67 -24.15 6.48
C THR A 229 8.41 -23.79 5.19
N TYR A 230 7.75 -23.14 4.24
CA TYR A 230 8.36 -22.67 2.98
C TYR A 230 9.51 -21.66 3.20
N PHE A 231 9.38 -20.83 4.23
CA PHE A 231 10.40 -19.83 4.61
C PHE A 231 11.39 -20.34 5.67
N SER A 232 11.12 -21.46 6.35
CA SER A 232 11.90 -21.97 7.50
C SER A 232 13.35 -22.36 7.17
N GLY A 233 13.64 -22.70 5.91
CA GLY A 233 14.98 -23.06 5.43
C GLY A 233 15.91 -21.89 5.12
N MET A 234 15.45 -20.63 5.23
CA MET A 234 16.28 -19.45 5.00
C MET A 234 17.27 -19.27 6.16
N ARG A 235 18.47 -19.82 6.00
CA ARG A 235 19.57 -19.68 6.97
C ARG A 235 20.35 -18.40 6.66
N TYR A 236 20.21 -17.41 7.55
CA TYR A 236 21.00 -16.15 7.71
C TYR A 236 20.66 -14.97 6.79
N GLY A 237 20.72 -13.75 7.37
CA GLY A 237 20.75 -12.45 6.66
C GLY A 237 19.52 -11.55 6.79
N THR A 238 19.49 -10.50 5.95
CA THR A 238 18.47 -9.43 5.84
C THR A 238 17.03 -9.94 5.70
N SER A 239 16.81 -11.14 5.16
CA SER A 239 15.47 -11.73 4.99
C SER A 239 14.79 -12.11 6.31
N LEU A 240 15.55 -12.59 7.31
CA LEU A 240 15.02 -12.85 8.65
C LEU A 240 14.68 -11.53 9.35
N GLU A 241 15.52 -10.50 9.16
CA GLU A 241 15.28 -9.16 9.68
C GLU A 241 14.04 -8.52 9.03
N SER A 242 13.87 -8.64 7.72
CA SER A 242 12.66 -8.23 7.00
C SER A 242 11.43 -8.95 7.55
N PHE A 243 11.48 -10.28 7.72
CA PHE A 243 10.36 -11.04 8.28
C PHE A 243 10.02 -10.61 9.71
N GLN A 244 11.04 -10.39 10.56
CA GLN A 244 10.84 -9.89 11.92
C GLN A 244 10.32 -8.46 11.94
N SER A 245 10.79 -7.59 11.05
CA SER A 245 10.32 -6.22 10.88
C SER A 245 8.83 -6.21 10.54
N ILE A 246 8.45 -6.99 9.52
CA ILE A 246 7.04 -7.17 9.14
C ILE A 246 6.21 -7.64 10.33
N LYS A 247 6.68 -8.64 11.09
CA LYS A 247 5.97 -9.12 12.29
C LYS A 247 5.74 -8.03 13.35
N LYS A 248 6.65 -7.08 13.50
CA LYS A 248 6.49 -5.96 14.45
C LYS A 248 5.45 -4.95 13.96
N CYS A 249 5.20 -4.86 12.66
CA CYS A 249 4.28 -3.89 12.07
C CYS A 249 2.80 -4.21 12.33
N PHE A 250 2.49 -5.47 12.64
CA PHE A 250 1.14 -5.99 12.79
C PHE A 250 0.82 -6.47 14.22
N ARG A 251 1.54 -5.97 15.23
CA ARG A 251 1.25 -6.19 16.65
C ARG A 251 0.60 -4.96 17.25
#